data_AF-A0AAJ2RXL1-F1
#
_entry.id   AF-A0AAJ2RXL1-F1
#
_cell.length_a   1.000
_cell.length_b   1.000
_cell.length_c   1.000
_cell.angle_alpha   90.00
_cell.angle_beta   90.00
_cell.angle_gamma   90.00
#
_symmetry.space_group_name_H-M   'P 1'
#
loop_
_entity.id
_entity.type
_entity.pdbx_description
1 polymer ?
#
loop_
_entity_poly.entity_id
_entity_poly.type
_entity_poly.pdbx_seq_one_letter_code
_entity_poly.pdbx_strand_id
1 'polypeptide(L)'
;MDKRFFKITTIHKQSGFTLIELMVVIAIIGILAAIGVPKYGSYLDRSEASACVGELNSYRTLSIAEASLGEGAPEFSFQSCADSTDVEELFNVFAGAEDNQSLEAIEVSTQDRQETVYVSGSGIISMTSEE
;
A
#
# COMPACT_ATOMS: atom_id res chain seq x y z
N MET A 1 74.95 -31.62 18.81
CA MET A 1 74.30 -30.36 18.40
C MET A 1 72.91 -30.69 17.92
N ASP A 2 71.88 -30.52 18.75
CA ASP A 2 70.48 -30.59 18.32
C ASP A 2 69.73 -29.37 18.84
N LYS A 3 69.48 -28.44 17.93
CA LYS A 3 68.66 -27.24 18.16
C LYS A 3 67.21 -27.63 17.90
N ARG A 4 66.48 -28.13 18.91
CA ARG A 4 65.02 -28.31 18.78
C ARG A 4 64.36 -26.95 18.83
N PHE A 5 63.95 -26.50 17.64
CA PHE A 5 63.27 -25.25 17.36
C PHE A 5 61.89 -25.23 18.06
N PHE A 6 61.76 -24.44 19.11
CA PHE A 6 60.50 -24.21 19.82
C PHE A 6 59.57 -23.38 18.93
N LYS A 7 58.58 -24.04 18.31
CA LYS A 7 57.58 -23.42 17.44
C LYS A 7 56.53 -22.73 18.33
N ILE A 8 56.56 -21.40 18.38
CA ILE A 8 55.54 -20.59 19.06
C ILE A 8 54.25 -20.66 18.25
N THR A 9 53.26 -21.41 18.74
CA THR A 9 51.90 -21.41 18.19
C THR A 9 51.18 -20.17 18.72
N THR A 10 50.87 -19.22 17.84
CA THR A 10 50.09 -18.03 18.18
C THR A 10 48.69 -18.45 18.61
N ILE A 11 48.31 -18.21 19.88
CA ILE A 11 46.95 -18.45 20.37
C ILE A 11 46.05 -17.39 19.73
N HIS A 12 45.26 -17.77 18.73
CA HIS A 12 44.22 -16.92 18.17
C HIS A 12 43.14 -16.69 19.25
N LYS A 13 43.06 -15.46 19.74
CA LYS A 13 42.04 -15.05 20.71
C LYS A 13 40.69 -15.05 20.00
N GLN A 14 39.84 -16.03 20.29
CA GLN A 14 38.50 -16.11 19.71
C GLN A 14 37.65 -14.96 20.28
N SER A 15 37.41 -13.94 19.45
CA SER A 15 36.51 -12.84 19.76
C SER A 15 35.07 -13.32 19.58
N GLY A 16 34.51 -13.92 20.62
CA GLY A 16 33.09 -14.29 20.65
C GLY A 16 32.21 -13.11 21.05
N PHE A 17 31.02 -13.01 20.44
CA PHE A 17 29.97 -12.07 20.82
C PHE A 17 29.49 -12.38 22.25
N THR A 18 29.31 -11.36 23.08
CA THR A 18 28.92 -11.57 24.49
C THR A 18 27.39 -11.62 24.64
N LEU A 19 26.89 -12.42 25.59
CA LEU A 19 25.44 -12.48 25.86
C LEU A 19 24.87 -11.14 26.31
N ILE A 20 25.67 -10.33 27.01
CA ILE A 20 25.26 -8.99 27.45
C ILE A 20 25.09 -8.04 26.27
N GLU A 21 25.93 -8.16 25.24
CA GLU A 21 25.84 -7.38 24.00
C GLU A 21 24.56 -7.75 23.23
N LEU A 22 24.18 -9.03 23.22
CA LEU A 22 22.89 -9.47 22.69
C LEU A 22 21.72 -8.89 23.48
N MET A 23 21.79 -8.90 24.82
CA MET A 23 20.71 -8.43 25.69
C MET A 23 20.41 -6.94 25.52
N VAL A 24 21.43 -6.11 25.30
CA VAL A 24 21.22 -4.68 25.03
C VAL A 24 20.58 -4.47 23.66
N VAL A 25 20.98 -5.25 22.65
CA VAL A 25 20.41 -5.14 21.29
C VAL A 25 18.92 -5.50 21.29
N ILE A 26 18.52 -6.60 21.94
CA ILE A 26 17.09 -6.97 22.00
C ILE A 26 16.26 -5.95 22.78
N ALA A 27 16.84 -5.32 23.82
CA ALA A 27 16.16 -4.27 24.58
C ALA A 27 15.88 -3.04 23.71
N ILE A 28 16.86 -2.62 22.89
CA ILE A 28 16.69 -1.49 21.95
C ILE A 28 15.68 -1.85 20.85
N ILE A 29 15.78 -3.04 20.26
CA ILE A 29 14.82 -3.50 19.23
C ILE A 29 13.40 -3.55 19.80
N GLY A 30 13.22 -3.99 21.04
CA GLY A 30 11.91 -4.01 21.70
C GLY A 30 11.27 -2.62 21.81
N ILE A 31 12.06 -1.60 22.19
CA ILE A 31 11.58 -0.20 22.26
C ILE A 31 11.19 0.31 20.87
N LEU A 32 12.05 0.06 19.86
CA LEU A 32 11.79 0.50 18.49
C LEU A 32 10.56 -0.20 17.89
N ALA A 33 10.40 -1.50 18.12
CA ALA A 33 9.27 -2.28 17.62
C ALA A 33 7.94 -1.82 18.22
N ALA A 34 7.91 -1.48 19.51
CA ALA A 34 6.72 -0.99 20.19
C ALA A 34 6.14 0.29 19.55
N ILE A 35 7.00 1.17 19.01
CA ILE A 35 6.59 2.41 18.34
C ILE A 35 6.42 2.20 16.83
N GLY A 36 7.27 1.36 16.21
CA GLY A 36 7.32 1.18 14.77
C GLY A 36 6.18 0.35 14.19
N VAL A 37 5.81 -0.75 14.86
CA VAL A 37 4.76 -1.67 14.38
C VAL A 37 3.41 -0.98 14.18
N PRO A 38 2.84 -0.23 15.15
CA PRO A 38 1.53 0.39 14.96
C PRO A 38 1.53 1.44 13.84
N LYS A 39 2.66 2.12 13.61
CA LYS A 39 2.76 3.13 12.55
C LYS A 39 2.79 2.52 11.13
N TYR A 40 3.36 1.31 11.00
CA TYR A 40 3.56 0.69 9.69
C TYR A 40 2.26 0.29 9.00
N GLY A 41 1.23 -0.13 9.76
CA GLY A 41 -0.10 -0.45 9.21
C GLY A 41 -0.69 0.73 8.43
N SER A 42 -0.85 1.88 9.11
CA SER A 42 -1.39 3.10 8.50
C SER A 42 -0.64 3.61 7.26
N TYR A 43 0.62 3.19 7.07
CA TYR A 43 1.38 3.53 5.88
C TYR A 43 1.05 2.60 4.71
N LEU A 44 0.84 1.31 4.98
CA LEU A 44 0.40 0.34 3.99
C LEU A 44 -1.01 0.69 3.49
N ASP A 45 -1.92 1.02 4.41
CA ASP A 45 -3.32 1.35 4.08
C ASP A 45 -3.38 2.58 3.15
N ARG A 46 -2.63 3.65 3.46
CA ARG A 46 -2.50 4.83 2.61
C ARG A 46 -1.85 4.54 1.26
N SER A 47 -0.88 3.63 1.23
CA SER A 47 -0.21 3.24 -0.01
C SER A 47 -1.16 2.49 -0.93
N GLU A 48 -2.02 1.63 -0.37
CA GLU A 48 -3.05 0.89 -1.08
C GLU A 48 -4.11 1.84 -1.65
N ALA A 49 -4.60 2.80 -0.84
CA ALA A 49 -5.55 3.80 -1.33
C ALA A 49 -4.98 4.67 -2.45
N SER A 50 -3.71 5.06 -2.35
CA SER A 50 -3.04 5.77 -3.43
C SER A 50 -2.95 4.93 -4.72
N ALA A 51 -2.78 3.61 -4.60
CA ALA A 51 -2.78 2.72 -5.75
C ALA A 51 -4.19 2.58 -6.34
N CYS A 52 -5.21 2.43 -5.51
CA CYS A 52 -6.62 2.41 -5.91
C CYS A 52 -7.01 3.71 -6.66
N VAL A 53 -6.60 4.87 -6.16
CA VAL A 53 -6.78 6.16 -6.86
C VAL A 53 -6.12 6.15 -8.24
N GLY A 54 -4.93 5.56 -8.39
CA GLY A 54 -4.26 5.40 -9.68
C GLY A 54 -5.06 4.54 -10.66
N GLU A 55 -5.65 3.45 -10.18
CA GLU A 55 -6.54 2.57 -10.96
C GLU A 55 -7.82 3.30 -11.38
N LEU A 56 -8.49 4.00 -10.46
CA LEU A 56 -9.70 4.77 -10.76
C LEU A 56 -9.48 5.87 -11.79
N ASN A 57 -8.32 6.55 -11.77
CA ASN A 57 -7.98 7.55 -12.80
C ASN A 57 -7.77 6.90 -14.19
N SER A 58 -7.19 5.71 -14.20
CA SER A 58 -7.00 4.92 -15.42
C SER A 58 -8.36 4.47 -15.98
N TYR A 59 -9.23 3.94 -15.13
CA TYR A 59 -10.60 3.57 -15.48
C TYR A 59 -11.42 4.77 -15.98
N ARG A 60 -11.32 5.92 -15.31
CA ARG A 60 -11.97 7.17 -15.75
C ARG A 60 -11.58 7.53 -17.18
N THR A 61 -10.29 7.50 -17.51
CA THR A 61 -9.81 7.85 -18.85
C THR A 61 -10.39 6.89 -19.90
N LEU A 62 -10.44 5.59 -19.59
CA LEU A 62 -11.06 4.58 -20.44
C LEU A 62 -12.57 4.82 -20.59
N SER A 63 -13.30 4.99 -19.50
CA SER A 63 -14.75 5.21 -19.50
C SER A 63 -15.17 6.42 -20.35
N ILE A 64 -14.42 7.53 -20.28
CA ILE A 64 -14.68 8.72 -21.10
C ILE A 64 -14.43 8.45 -22.58
N ALA A 65 -13.40 7.66 -22.90
CA ALA A 65 -13.09 7.27 -24.28
C ALA A 65 -14.18 6.36 -24.87
N GLU A 66 -14.58 5.31 -24.15
CA GLU A 66 -15.64 4.37 -24.57
C GLU A 66 -16.99 5.07 -24.72
N ALA A 67 -17.34 5.96 -23.78
CA ALA A 67 -18.56 6.75 -23.85
C ALA A 67 -18.60 7.66 -25.08
N SER A 68 -17.46 8.20 -25.49
CA SER A 68 -17.35 9.01 -26.72
C SER A 68 -17.58 8.20 -27.99
N LEU A 69 -17.39 6.87 -27.93
CA LEU A 69 -17.67 5.93 -29.02
C LEU A 69 -19.12 5.40 -28.98
N GLY A 70 -19.87 5.73 -27.92
CA GLY A 70 -21.20 5.17 -27.67
C GLY A 70 -21.15 3.70 -27.22
N GLU A 71 -20.00 3.24 -26.73
CA GLU A 71 -19.82 1.92 -26.13
C GLU A 71 -20.16 1.95 -24.63
N GLY A 72 -20.40 0.77 -24.05
CA GLY A 72 -20.75 0.61 -22.64
C GLY A 72 -19.53 0.67 -21.72
N ALA A 73 -19.72 0.29 -20.45
CA ALA A 73 -18.63 0.24 -19.47
C ALA A 73 -17.47 -0.66 -19.96
N PRO A 74 -16.21 -0.17 -19.96
CA PRO A 74 -15.08 -1.00 -20.34
C PRO A 74 -14.83 -2.10 -19.31
N GLU A 75 -14.35 -3.25 -19.78
CA GLU A 75 -13.81 -4.27 -18.89
C GLU A 75 -12.54 -3.75 -18.21
N PHE A 76 -12.54 -3.72 -16.88
CA PHE A 76 -11.40 -3.26 -16.09
C PHE A 76 -11.29 -4.07 -14.81
N SER A 77 -10.10 -4.59 -14.53
CA SER A 77 -9.80 -5.31 -13.30
C SER A 77 -9.14 -4.37 -12.30
N PHE A 78 -9.81 -4.11 -11.18
CA PHE A 78 -9.19 -3.46 -10.04
C PHE A 78 -8.34 -4.47 -9.26
N GLN A 79 -7.19 -4.02 -8.78
CA GLN A 79 -6.28 -4.83 -7.96
C GLN A 79 -6.09 -4.22 -6.57
N SER A 80 -6.19 -2.90 -6.49
CA SER A 80 -5.99 -2.13 -5.26
C SER A 80 -7.30 -1.56 -4.72
N CYS A 81 -8.30 -1.35 -5.59
CA CYS A 81 -9.68 -1.10 -5.17
C CYS A 81 -10.41 -2.44 -4.95
N ALA A 82 -11.34 -2.48 -4.01
CA ALA A 82 -12.16 -3.66 -3.75
C ALA A 82 -13.04 -4.02 -4.96
N ASP A 83 -13.09 -5.31 -5.30
CA ASP A 83 -13.90 -5.93 -6.36
C ASP A 83 -15.43 -5.67 -6.24
N SER A 84 -15.89 -5.13 -5.10
CA SER A 84 -17.28 -4.70 -4.91
C SER A 84 -17.61 -3.36 -5.56
N THR A 85 -16.70 -2.77 -6.34
CA THR A 85 -17.01 -1.59 -7.14
C THR A 85 -17.87 -1.98 -8.33
N ASP A 86 -19.14 -1.54 -8.31
CA ASP A 86 -20.02 -1.64 -9.47
C ASP A 86 -19.44 -0.80 -10.61
N VAL A 87 -18.72 -1.47 -11.53
CA VAL A 87 -18.05 -0.87 -12.70
C VAL A 87 -19.00 -0.03 -13.55
N GLU A 88 -20.27 -0.43 -13.60
CA GLU A 88 -21.32 0.26 -14.33
C GLU A 88 -21.74 1.56 -13.63
N GLU A 89 -21.76 1.59 -12.30
CA GLU A 89 -22.02 2.81 -11.53
C GLU A 89 -20.87 3.81 -11.68
N LEU A 90 -19.62 3.32 -11.58
CA LEU A 90 -18.42 4.12 -11.83
C LEU A 90 -18.39 4.65 -13.28
N PHE A 91 -18.76 3.82 -14.25
CA PHE A 91 -18.88 4.25 -15.64
C PHE A 91 -19.91 5.37 -15.77
N ASN A 92 -21.11 5.20 -15.22
CA ASN A 92 -22.16 6.22 -15.27
C ASN A 92 -21.72 7.53 -14.59
N VAL A 93 -20.93 7.48 -13.52
CA VAL A 93 -20.39 8.69 -12.88
C VAL A 93 -19.31 9.36 -13.72
N PHE A 94 -18.40 8.60 -14.34
CA PHE A 94 -17.31 9.17 -15.14
C PHE A 94 -17.73 9.59 -16.56
N ALA A 95 -18.61 8.83 -17.19
CA ALA A 95 -19.12 9.04 -18.55
C ALA A 95 -20.39 9.90 -18.57
N GLY A 96 -21.26 9.77 -17.57
CA GLY A 96 -22.64 10.29 -17.58
C GLY A 96 -22.83 11.67 -16.97
N ALA A 97 -21.84 12.57 -17.06
CA ALA A 97 -21.99 13.95 -16.59
C ALA A 97 -22.94 14.83 -17.46
N GLU A 98 -23.93 14.25 -18.15
CA GLU A 98 -24.79 14.95 -19.11
C GLU A 98 -26.26 15.10 -18.70
N ASP A 99 -26.79 14.37 -17.71
CA ASP A 99 -28.18 14.64 -17.28
C ASP A 99 -28.40 14.31 -15.79
N ASN A 100 -28.71 15.34 -15.01
CA ASN A 100 -29.15 15.34 -13.60
C ASN A 100 -28.07 15.41 -12.49
N GLN A 101 -27.94 16.61 -11.92
CA GLN A 101 -26.99 17.08 -10.90
C GLN A 101 -27.22 16.51 -9.48
N SER A 102 -27.30 15.20 -9.33
CA SER A 102 -27.25 14.56 -8.00
C SER A 102 -25.98 13.73 -7.90
N LEU A 103 -24.84 14.42 -7.95
CA LEU A 103 -23.51 13.82 -7.87
C LEU A 103 -23.25 13.37 -6.42
N GLU A 104 -23.90 12.27 -6.03
CA GLU A 104 -23.48 11.53 -4.84
C GLU A 104 -22.09 10.95 -5.14
N ALA A 105 -21.15 11.18 -4.22
CA ALA A 105 -19.83 10.62 -4.34
C ALA A 105 -19.96 9.09 -4.17
N ILE A 106 -19.44 8.32 -5.13
CA ILE A 106 -19.35 6.87 -4.98
C ILE A 106 -18.26 6.56 -3.96
N GLU A 107 -18.58 5.70 -3.00
CA GLU A 107 -17.64 5.17 -2.04
C GLU A 107 -16.94 3.93 -2.62
N VAL A 108 -15.64 4.05 -2.86
CA VAL A 108 -14.79 2.96 -3.36
C VAL A 108 -13.83 2.54 -2.24
N SER A 109 -14.06 1.40 -1.63
CA SER A 109 -13.12 0.86 -0.62
C SER A 109 -11.85 0.30 -1.28
N THR A 110 -10.73 0.32 -0.56
CA THR A 110 -9.54 -0.46 -0.92
C THR A 110 -9.79 -1.96 -0.73
N GLN A 111 -8.95 -2.80 -1.33
CA GLN A 111 -9.08 -4.26 -1.28
C GLN A 111 -9.10 -4.79 0.17
N ASP A 112 -8.29 -4.22 1.07
CA ASP A 112 -8.28 -4.55 2.50
C ASP A 112 -9.37 -3.81 3.33
N ARG A 113 -10.19 -2.97 2.69
CA ARG A 113 -11.29 -2.18 3.28
C ARG A 113 -10.89 -1.30 4.48
N GLN A 114 -9.63 -0.89 4.54
CA GLN A 114 -9.14 0.00 5.59
C GLN A 114 -9.26 1.49 5.19
N GLU A 115 -9.31 1.78 3.89
CA GLU A 115 -9.56 3.14 3.38
C GLU A 115 -10.71 3.14 2.36
N THR A 116 -11.41 4.26 2.28
CA THR A 116 -12.44 4.55 1.28
C THR A 116 -12.08 5.78 0.47
N VAL A 117 -12.35 5.70 -0.83
CA VAL A 117 -12.08 6.72 -1.83
C VAL A 117 -13.41 7.22 -2.36
N TYR A 118 -13.63 8.53 -2.26
CA TYR A 118 -14.83 9.19 -2.72
C TYR A 118 -14.63 9.70 -4.15
N VAL A 119 -15.49 9.26 -5.06
CA VAL A 119 -15.35 9.50 -6.50
C VAL A 119 -16.58 10.25 -7.03
N SER A 120 -16.37 11.23 -7.90
CA SER A 120 -17.43 11.93 -8.64
C SER A 120 -17.06 12.07 -10.11
N GLY A 121 -17.99 12.54 -10.95
CA GLY A 121 -17.76 12.73 -12.38
C GLY A 121 -16.65 13.73 -12.69
N SER A 122 -16.36 14.67 -11.78
CA SER A 122 -15.21 15.57 -11.87
C SER A 122 -13.87 14.92 -11.49
N GLY A 123 -13.88 13.75 -10.86
CA GLY A 123 -12.71 13.00 -10.43
C GLY A 123 -12.79 12.57 -8.97
N ILE A 124 -11.63 12.25 -8.39
CA ILE A 124 -11.50 11.85 -6.99
C ILE A 124 -11.66 13.07 -6.09
N ILE A 125 -12.53 12.98 -5.08
CA ILE A 125 -12.86 14.06 -4.16
C ILE A 125 -12.03 13.99 -2.88
N SER A 126 -11.99 12.81 -2.25
CA SER A 126 -11.31 12.62 -0.96
C SER A 126 -11.02 11.16 -0.68
N MET A 127 -10.07 10.91 0.23
CA MET A 127 -9.80 9.60 0.81
C MET A 127 -10.03 9.70 2.33
N THR A 128 -10.76 8.74 2.90
CA THR A 128 -10.98 8.65 4.35
C THR A 128 -10.57 7.27 4.84
N SER A 129 -10.06 7.21 6.06
CA SER A 129 -9.83 5.95 6.76
C SER A 129 -11.14 5.57 7.45
N GLU A 130 -11.55 4.31 7.37
CA GLU A 130 -12.53 3.78 8.33
C GLU A 130 -11.80 3.67 9.68
N GLU A 131 -12.31 4.36 10.72
CA GLU A 131 -11.80 4.28 12.11
C GLU A 131 -12.50 3.15 12.90
#